data_AF-A0A962MP10-F1
#
_entry.id   AF-A0A962MP10-F1
#
_cell.length_a   1.000
_cell.length_b   1.000
_cell.length_c   1.000
_cell.angle_alpha   90.00
_cell.angle_beta   90.00
_cell.angle_gamma   90.00
#
_symmetry.space_group_name_H-M   'P 1'
#
loop_
_entity.id
_entity.type
_entity.pdbx_description
1 polymer ?
#
loop_
_entity_poly.entity_id
_entity_poly.type
_entity_poly.pdbx_seq_one_letter_code
_entity_poly.pdbx_strand_id
1 'polypeptide(L)' 'CKKAGVSSVEAGPKGAVIGFHNNTPPNIEGLLHWMTSKGGALKMRPDHKLVAVRQWDSVACRIKGVQNLMKELMEITA' A
#
# COMPACT_ATOMS: atom_id res chain seq x y z
N CYS A 1 -5.23 -4.91 10.55
CA CYS A 1 -3.84 -5.17 10.09
C CYS A 1 -3.51 -6.66 9.93
N LYS A 2 -3.77 -7.54 10.92
CA LYS A 2 -3.49 -9.00 10.78
C LYS A 2 -4.22 -9.70 9.61
N LYS A 3 -5.45 -9.27 9.27
CA LYS A 3 -6.22 -9.84 8.16
C LYS A 3 -5.67 -9.51 6.75
N ALA A 4 -4.99 -8.38 6.59
CA ALA A 4 -4.46 -7.95 5.30
C ALA A 4 -3.03 -8.44 5.02
N GLY A 5 -2.45 -9.23 5.93
CA GLY A 5 -1.07 -9.71 5.79
C GLY A 5 -0.06 -8.58 5.68
N VAL A 6 -0.28 -7.43 6.34
CA VAL A 6 0.67 -6.30 6.32
C VAL A 6 1.60 -6.40 7.52
N SER A 7 2.91 -6.50 7.25
CA SER A 7 3.98 -6.57 8.25
C SER A 7 4.37 -5.17 8.74
N SER A 8 4.47 -4.19 7.84
CA SER A 8 4.94 -2.85 8.18
C SER A 8 4.43 -1.84 7.17
N VAL A 9 4.12 -0.62 7.63
CA VAL A 9 3.74 0.50 6.78
C VAL A 9 4.62 1.69 7.15
N GLU A 10 5.42 2.13 6.20
CA GLU A 10 6.30 3.29 6.34
C GLU A 10 5.73 4.42 5.50
N ALA A 11 5.44 5.57 6.11
CA ALA A 11 4.86 6.71 5.41
C ALA A 11 5.80 7.91 5.47
N GLY A 12 6.22 8.40 4.30
CA GLY A 12 7.11 9.54 4.13
C GLY A 12 6.48 10.67 3.31
N PRO A 13 7.15 11.83 3.20
CA PRO A 13 6.65 12.98 2.44
C PRO A 13 6.46 12.70 0.94
N LYS A 14 7.20 11.72 0.39
CA LYS A 14 7.13 11.32 -1.03
C LYS A 14 6.23 10.10 -1.30
N GLY A 15 5.56 9.57 -0.28
CA GLY A 15 4.68 8.41 -0.43
C GLY A 15 4.67 7.46 0.77
N ALA A 16 4.14 6.26 0.58
CA ALA A 16 4.23 5.18 1.57
C ALA A 16 4.83 3.91 0.97
N VAL A 17 5.46 3.12 1.83
CA VAL A 17 5.93 1.77 1.56
C VAL A 17 5.14 0.83 2.45
N ILE A 18 4.54 -0.20 1.85
CA ILE A 18 3.79 -1.25 2.53
C ILE A 18 4.59 -2.54 2.35
N GLY A 19 5.01 -3.12 3.47
CA GLY A 19 5.61 -4.45 3.54
C GLY A 19 4.57 -5.50 3.90
N PHE A 20 4.52 -6.59 3.13
CA PHE A 20 3.66 -7.73 3.41
C PHE A 20 4.34 -8.71 4.37
N HIS A 21 3.54 -9.38 5.18
CA HIS A 21 3.95 -10.43 6.08
C HIS A 21 4.35 -11.66 5.26
N ASN A 22 5.55 -12.18 5.49
CA ASN A 22 6.14 -13.29 4.73
C ASN A 22 6.44 -13.01 3.24
N ASN A 23 6.47 -11.74 2.82
CA ASN A 23 6.63 -11.34 1.41
C ASN A 23 5.56 -11.93 0.46
N THR A 24 4.44 -12.40 1.01
CA THR A 24 3.33 -12.95 0.23
C THR A 24 2.09 -12.10 0.48
N PRO A 25 1.65 -11.29 -0.48
CA PRO A 25 0.38 -10.59 -0.35
C PRO A 25 -0.75 -11.63 -0.31
N PRO A 26 -1.80 -11.44 0.50
CA PRO A 26 -2.91 -12.40 0.61
C PRO A 26 -3.64 -12.61 -0.71
N ASN A 27 -3.70 -11.56 -1.54
CA ASN A 27 -4.37 -11.56 -2.83
C ASN A 27 -3.51 -10.84 -3.88
N ILE A 28 -2.78 -11.61 -4.69
CA ILE A 28 -1.91 -11.09 -5.75
C ILE A 28 -2.74 -10.46 -6.88
N GLU A 29 -3.82 -11.11 -7.31
CA GLU A 29 -4.68 -10.62 -8.40
C GLU A 29 -5.34 -9.30 -8.03
N GLY A 30 -5.94 -9.23 -6.84
CA GLY A 30 -6.57 -8.01 -6.37
C GLY A 30 -5.58 -6.84 -6.26
N LEU A 31 -4.33 -7.12 -5.84
CA LEU A 31 -3.29 -6.12 -5.71
C LEU A 31 -2.79 -5.61 -7.07
N LEU A 32 -2.66 -6.50 -8.05
CA LEU A 32 -2.38 -6.14 -9.46
C LEU A 32 -3.51 -5.29 -10.05
N HIS A 33 -4.77 -5.67 -9.79
CA HIS A 33 -5.93 -4.91 -10.26
C HIS A 33 -5.98 -3.51 -9.63
N TRP A 34 -5.66 -3.41 -8.34
CA TRP A 34 -5.58 -2.15 -7.62
C TRP A 34 -4.42 -1.28 -8.10
N MET A 35 -3.25 -1.86 -8.35
CA MET A 35 -2.11 -1.16 -8.96
C MET A 35 -2.47 -0.58 -10.32
N THR A 36 -3.17 -1.36 -11.14
CA THR A 36 -3.66 -0.96 -12.47
C THR A 36 -4.68 0.17 -12.36
N SER A 37 -5.63 0.07 -11.42
CA SER A 37 -6.65 1.11 -11.15
C SER A 37 -6.04 2.45 -10.72
N LYS A 38 -4.91 2.41 -9.98
CA LYS A 38 -4.20 3.62 -9.53
C LYS A 38 -3.22 4.18 -10.57
N GLY A 39 -3.16 3.63 -11.78
CA GLY A 39 -2.46 4.24 -12.93
C GLY A 39 -0.97 4.49 -12.71
N GLY A 40 -0.26 3.60 -12.03
CA GLY A 40 1.19 3.72 -11.82
C GLY A 40 1.63 4.58 -10.62
N ALA A 41 0.68 5.10 -9.83
CA ALA A 41 0.99 5.69 -8.53
C ALA A 41 1.44 4.64 -7.49
N LEU A 42 1.18 3.36 -7.75
CA LEU A 42 1.65 2.24 -6.96
C LEU A 42 2.72 1.48 -7.77
N LYS A 43 3.86 1.23 -7.16
CA LYS A 43 4.99 0.50 -7.74
C LYS A 43 5.36 -0.67 -6.86
N MET A 44 5.49 -1.86 -7.44
CA MET A 44 6.04 -3.01 -6.72
C MET A 44 7.57 -2.96 -6.82
N ARG A 45 8.25 -3.10 -5.69
CA ARG A 45 9.69 -3.32 -5.66
C ARG A 45 9.99 -4.82 -5.81
N PRO A 46 11.20 -5.18 -6.28
CA PRO A 46 11.61 -6.58 -6.40
C PRO A 46 11.66 -7.32 -5.06
N ASP A 47 11.64 -6.60 -3.92
CA ASP A 47 11.58 -7.20 -2.58
C ASP A 47 10.15 -7.46 -2.08
N HIS A 48 9.18 -7.57 -3.00
CA HIS A 48 7.74 -7.73 -2.72
C HIS A 48 7.14 -6.64 -1.82
N LYS A 49 7.76 -5.46 -1.75
CA LYS A 49 7.18 -4.30 -1.08
C LYS A 49 6.44 -3.43 -2.07
N LEU A 50 5.30 -2.91 -1.66
CA LEU A 50 4.53 -1.96 -2.45
C LEU A 50 4.88 -0.54 -2.06
N VAL A 51 5.22 0.29 -3.04
CA VAL A 51 5.51 1.71 -2.85
C VAL A 51 4.41 2.52 -3.51
N ALA A 52 3.66 3.26 -2.69
CA ALA A 52 2.71 4.26 -3.15
C ALA A 52 3.43 5.61 -3.28
N VAL A 53 3.69 6.06 -4.50
CA VAL A 53 4.26 7.38 -4.77
C VAL A 53 3.13 8.40 -4.82
N ARG A 54 3.01 9.17 -3.73
CA ARG A 54 2.05 10.26 -3.57
C ARG A 54 2.76 11.43 -2.90
N GLN A 55 2.47 12.64 -3.35
CA GLN A 55 3.00 13.83 -2.71
C GLN A 55 2.15 14.14 -1.47
N TRP A 56 2.73 13.96 -0.28
CA TRP A 56 2.07 14.25 0.99
C TRP A 56 2.80 15.40 1.68
N ASP A 57 2.49 16.62 1.24
CA ASP A 57 3.15 17.85 1.73
C ASP A 57 2.79 18.14 3.20
N SER A 58 1.62 17.70 3.65
CA SER A 58 1.14 17.88 5.03
C SER A 58 1.09 16.57 5.80
N VAL A 59 1.42 16.61 7.10
CA VAL A 59 1.28 15.46 8.02
C VAL A 59 -0.17 14.93 8.05
N ALA A 60 -1.16 15.83 8.02
CA ALA A 60 -2.56 15.45 7.96
C ALA A 60 -2.92 14.67 6.67
N CYS A 61 -2.36 15.08 5.53
CA CYS A 61 -2.51 14.35 4.26
C CYS A 61 -1.83 12.99 4.31
N ARG A 62 -0.67 12.88 4.95
CA ARG A 62 0.04 11.61 5.15
C ARG A 62 -0.80 10.61 5.95
N ILE A 63 -1.37 11.04 7.09
CA ILE A 63 -2.20 10.16 7.93
C ILE A 63 -3.45 9.70 7.17
N LYS A 64 -4.17 10.63 6.54
CA LYS A 64 -5.37 10.30 5.74
C LYS A 64 -5.03 9.39 4.56
N GLY A 65 -3.92 9.67 3.87
CA GLY A 65 -3.44 8.86 2.75
C GLY A 65 -3.14 7.43 3.16
N VAL A 66 -2.40 7.23 4.25
CA VAL A 66 -2.09 5.90 4.79
C VAL A 66 -3.36 5.17 5.24
N GLN A 67 -4.28 5.85 5.93
CA GLN A 67 -5.54 5.25 6.35
C GLN A 67 -6.39 4.79 5.15
N ASN A 68 -6.48 5.60 4.09
CA ASN A 68 -7.19 5.23 2.87
C ASN A 68 -6.50 4.07 2.16
N LEU A 69 -5.17 4.10 2.00
CA LEU A 69 -4.41 3.00 1.41
C LEU A 69 -4.64 1.69 2.18
N MET A 70 -4.63 1.74 3.51
CA MET A 70 -4.87 0.57 4.34
C MET A 70 -6.31 0.05 4.23
N LYS A 71 -7.29 0.95 4.11
CA LYS A 71 -8.70 0.58 3.88
C LYS A 71 -8.89 -0.11 2.53
N GLU A 72 -8.39 0.51 1.46
CA GLU A 72 -8.45 -0.06 0.11
C GLU A 72 -7.75 -1.42 0.08
N LEU A 73 -6.57 -1.54 0.71
CA LEU A 73 -5.86 -2.80 0.81
C LEU A 73 -6.67 -3.87 1.55
N MET A 74 -7.36 -3.50 2.64
CA MET A 74 -8.24 -4.43 3.36
C MET A 74 -9.40 -4.91 2.48
N GLU A 75 -10.02 -4.04 1.68
CA GLU A 75 -11.12 -4.41 0.76
C GLU A 75 -10.68 -5.41 -0.31
N ILE A 76 -9.43 -5.32 -0.77
CA ILE A 76 -8.88 -6.21 -1.79
C ILE A 76 -8.48 -7.58 -1.23
N THR A 77 -8.10 -7.62 0.06
CA THR A 77 -7.69 -8.85 0.76
C THR A 77 -8.82 -9.57 1.48
N ALA A 78 -10.00 -8.96 1.57
CA ALA A 78 -11.20 -9.56 2.16
C ALA A 78 -11.86 -10.54 1.18
#